data_AF-A0A9E3TWG1-F1
#
_entry.id   AF-A0A9E3TWG1-F1
#
_cell.length_a   1.000
_cell.length_b   1.000
_cell.length_c   1.000
_cell.angle_alpha   90.00
_cell.angle_beta   90.00
_cell.angle_gamma   90.00
#
_symmetry.space_group_name_H-M   'P 1'
#
loop_
_entity.id
_entity.type
_entity.pdbx_description
1 polymer ?
#
loop_
_entity_poly.entity_id
_entity_poly.type
_entity_poly.pdbx_seq_one_letter_code
_entity_poly.pdbx_strand_id
1 'polypeptide(L)'
;MKTINFEFLKPKWEALANIAGFAEQYVHADPSSALVKLRQFCEQVVEHIYGQHHLPKPYQSGLNDLLHEYSFKQAVPPVVISKLHSLRVQGNKAAHGEGVGPQQSRWILQEAYDLAKWLVLTYDHADVATLPPFHEPEPPSTRDPAELRREKKAILERLAKQEAQTDKLLKELDAERKKAKKAEATAEELQAAIAAGQKSANTLQFDEATTRQRLIDSQLVSAGWDVGANGTQTDEVGQEVKVVYVGD
;
A
#
# COMPACT_ATOMS: atom_id res chain seq x y z
N MET A 1 13.05 13.56 -4.07
CA MET A 1 12.66 13.92 -2.69
C MET A 1 13.51 13.16 -1.69
N LYS A 2 13.84 13.66 -0.49
CA LYS A 2 14.53 12.84 0.55
C LYS A 2 13.50 12.14 1.42
N THR A 3 13.67 10.84 1.66
CA THR A 3 12.80 9.99 2.49
C THR A 3 13.67 9.19 3.44
N ILE A 4 13.15 8.82 4.61
CA ILE A 4 13.88 7.99 5.58
C ILE A 4 13.63 6.53 5.26
N ASN A 5 12.35 6.17 5.14
CA ASN A 5 11.94 4.79 4.94
C ASN A 5 12.15 4.27 3.51
N PHE A 6 12.03 5.11 2.48
CA PHE A 6 11.98 4.64 1.09
C PHE A 6 13.22 5.00 0.27
N GLU A 7 14.33 5.39 0.92
CA GLU A 7 15.53 5.84 0.22
C GLU A 7 16.16 4.73 -0.62
N PHE A 8 16.07 3.48 -0.14
CA PHE A 8 16.60 2.29 -0.83
C PHE A 8 15.90 2.00 -2.17
N LEU A 9 14.70 2.54 -2.39
CA LEU A 9 13.98 2.39 -3.66
C LEU A 9 14.58 3.27 -4.77
N LYS A 10 15.21 4.40 -4.44
CA LYS A 10 15.59 5.41 -5.43
C LYS A 10 16.43 4.93 -6.62
N PRO A 11 17.42 4.04 -6.46
CA PRO A 11 18.30 3.66 -7.58
C PRO A 11 17.56 3.12 -8.80
N LYS A 12 16.41 2.47 -8.61
CA LYS A 12 15.61 1.86 -9.69
C LYS A 12 14.14 2.27 -9.69
N TRP A 13 13.64 2.76 -8.56
CA TRP A 13 12.23 3.04 -8.30
C TRP A 13 12.03 4.46 -7.78
N GLU A 14 12.75 5.43 -8.33
CA GLU A 14 12.70 6.82 -7.87
C GLU A 14 11.26 7.38 -7.80
N ALA A 15 10.43 7.06 -8.79
CA ALA A 15 9.01 7.41 -8.80
C ALA A 15 8.25 6.88 -7.56
N LEU A 16 8.39 5.59 -7.25
CA LEU A 16 7.77 4.98 -6.06
C LEU A 16 8.34 5.56 -4.77
N ALA A 17 9.66 5.76 -4.70
CA ALA A 17 10.33 6.37 -3.55
C ALA A 17 9.81 7.78 -3.27
N ASN A 18 9.59 8.58 -4.32
CA ASN A 18 9.06 9.93 -4.20
C ASN A 18 7.59 9.90 -3.73
N ILE A 19 6.72 9.06 -4.32
CA ILE A 19 5.32 8.94 -3.88
C ILE A 19 5.24 8.54 -2.39
N ALA A 20 6.01 7.53 -1.99
CA ALA A 20 6.04 7.07 -0.60
C ALA A 20 6.66 8.13 0.33
N GLY A 21 7.66 8.87 -0.14
CA GLY A 21 8.23 10.01 0.58
C GLY A 21 7.22 11.13 0.82
N PHE A 22 6.32 11.41 -0.13
CA PHE A 22 5.19 12.34 0.08
C PHE A 22 4.28 11.82 1.19
N ALA A 23 3.87 10.55 1.12
CA ALA A 23 3.04 9.94 2.15
C ALA A 23 3.68 10.01 3.55
N GLU A 24 4.98 9.74 3.65
CA GLU A 24 5.76 9.83 4.88
C GLU A 24 5.71 11.24 5.51
N GLN A 25 5.83 12.29 4.69
CA GLN A 25 5.77 13.67 5.20
C GLN A 25 4.35 14.13 5.53
N TYR A 26 3.33 13.57 4.87
CA TYR A 26 1.93 13.89 5.16
C TYR A 26 1.36 13.17 6.38
N VAL A 27 1.95 12.06 6.81
CA VAL A 27 1.33 11.09 7.73
C VAL A 27 0.69 11.73 8.98
N HIS A 28 1.29 12.79 9.53
CA HIS A 28 0.77 13.57 10.67
C HIS A 28 0.14 14.93 10.29
N ALA A 29 0.67 15.56 9.24
CA ALA A 29 0.22 16.89 8.82
C ALA A 29 -1.18 16.82 8.18
N ASP A 30 -1.37 15.84 7.30
CA ASP A 30 -2.59 15.57 6.55
C ASP A 30 -2.71 14.05 6.25
N PRO A 31 -3.29 13.27 7.19
CA PRO A 31 -3.47 11.83 7.03
C PRO A 31 -4.23 11.42 5.76
N SER A 32 -5.20 12.24 5.32
CA SER A 32 -5.96 11.96 4.10
C SER A 32 -5.07 12.01 2.86
N SER A 33 -4.28 13.07 2.71
CA SER A 33 -3.31 13.17 1.61
C SER A 33 -2.27 12.05 1.66
N ALA A 34 -1.81 11.65 2.86
CA ALA A 34 -0.91 10.51 3.00
C ALA A 34 -1.52 9.23 2.41
N LEU A 35 -2.76 8.90 2.78
CA LEU A 35 -3.45 7.70 2.30
C LEU A 35 -3.73 7.73 0.78
N VAL A 36 -4.04 8.90 0.22
CA VAL A 36 -4.20 9.07 -1.24
C VAL A 36 -2.87 8.80 -1.95
N LYS A 37 -1.74 9.31 -1.44
CA LYS A 37 -0.41 9.01 -1.99
C LYS A 37 -0.04 7.53 -1.85
N LEU A 38 -0.39 6.88 -0.74
CA LEU A 38 -0.16 5.44 -0.57
C LEU A 38 -1.01 4.59 -1.54
N ARG A 39 -2.21 5.05 -1.89
CA ARG A 39 -2.98 4.44 -2.99
C ARG A 39 -2.31 4.62 -4.35
N GLN A 40 -1.78 5.80 -4.64
CA GLN A 40 -0.99 6.04 -5.86
C GLN A 40 0.26 5.14 -5.92
N PHE A 41 0.91 4.90 -4.78
CA PHE A 41 2.01 3.94 -4.66
C PHE A 41 1.53 2.52 -5.00
N CYS A 42 0.39 2.09 -4.46
CA CYS A 42 -0.22 0.79 -4.77
C CYS A 42 -0.51 0.65 -6.27
N GLU A 43 -1.07 1.67 -6.92
CA GLU A 43 -1.35 1.65 -8.37
C GLU A 43 -0.07 1.42 -9.17
N GLN A 44 1.00 2.12 -8.83
CA GLN A 44 2.28 2.00 -9.52
C GLN A 44 2.95 0.63 -9.30
N VAL A 45 2.80 0.03 -8.11
CA VAL A 45 3.26 -1.34 -7.84
C VAL A 45 2.47 -2.35 -8.66
N VAL A 46 1.14 -2.26 -8.66
CA VAL A 46 0.27 -3.17 -9.43
C VAL A 46 0.58 -3.06 -10.92
N GLU A 47 0.68 -1.84 -11.45
CA GLU A 47 1.02 -1.59 -12.85
C GLU A 47 2.39 -2.19 -13.22
N HIS A 48 3.37 -2.09 -12.32
CA HIS A 48 4.67 -2.75 -12.52
C HIS A 48 4.53 -4.28 -12.62
N ILE A 49 3.84 -4.91 -11.67
CA ILE A 49 3.65 -6.38 -11.64
C ILE A 49 2.98 -6.86 -12.94
N TYR A 50 1.91 -6.17 -13.38
CA TYR A 50 1.25 -6.46 -14.65
C TYR A 50 2.21 -6.34 -15.84
N GLY A 51 3.02 -5.28 -15.89
CA GLY A 51 3.97 -5.04 -16.98
C GLY A 51 5.21 -5.93 -16.97
N GLN A 52 5.58 -6.47 -15.81
CA GLN A 52 6.75 -7.33 -15.63
C GLN A 52 6.43 -8.81 -15.90
N HIS A 53 5.23 -9.27 -15.49
CA HIS A 53 4.77 -10.63 -15.75
C HIS A 53 3.88 -10.75 -16.99
N HIS A 54 3.72 -9.65 -17.74
CA HIS A 54 2.91 -9.59 -18.96
C HIS A 54 1.50 -10.16 -18.76
N LEU A 55 0.89 -9.83 -17.61
CA LEU A 55 -0.40 -10.37 -17.24
C LEU A 55 -1.50 -9.76 -18.13
N PRO A 56 -2.50 -10.56 -18.53
CA PRO A 56 -3.63 -10.04 -19.30
C PRO A 56 -4.39 -9.03 -18.45
N LYS A 57 -4.58 -7.82 -18.99
CA LYS A 57 -5.38 -6.78 -18.32
C LYS A 57 -6.87 -6.98 -18.60
N PRO A 58 -7.74 -6.92 -17.58
CA PRO A 58 -9.19 -6.94 -17.77
C PRO A 58 -9.67 -5.70 -18.55
N TYR A 59 -10.86 -5.82 -19.16
CA TYR A 59 -11.50 -4.72 -19.89
C TYR A 59 -11.73 -3.49 -19.00
N GLN A 60 -12.16 -3.72 -17.76
CA GLN A 60 -12.17 -2.70 -16.70
C GLN A 60 -10.84 -2.76 -15.97
N SER A 61 -10.04 -1.69 -16.05
CA SER A 61 -8.70 -1.62 -15.48
C SER A 61 -8.65 -0.82 -14.18
N GLY A 62 -9.75 -0.79 -13.41
CA GLY A 62 -9.75 -0.20 -12.09
C GLY A 62 -8.81 -0.96 -11.15
N LEU A 63 -8.20 -0.27 -10.18
CA LEU A 63 -7.29 -0.90 -9.21
C LEU A 63 -7.93 -2.09 -8.50
N ASN A 64 -9.24 -2.01 -8.22
CA ASN A 64 -9.97 -3.13 -7.62
C ASN A 64 -10.01 -4.35 -8.55
N ASP A 65 -10.32 -4.15 -9.82
CA ASP A 65 -10.48 -5.22 -10.80
C ASP A 65 -9.14 -5.90 -11.07
N LEU A 66 -8.07 -5.11 -11.17
CA LEU A 66 -6.69 -5.60 -11.30
C LEU A 66 -6.29 -6.49 -10.11
N LEU A 67 -6.58 -6.07 -8.87
CA LEU A 67 -6.24 -6.88 -7.69
C LEU A 67 -7.08 -8.16 -7.56
N HIS A 68 -8.29 -8.19 -8.13
CA HIS A 68 -9.17 -9.35 -8.03
C HIS A 68 -9.00 -10.35 -9.17
N GLU A 69 -8.26 -9.98 -10.21
CA GLU A 69 -8.11 -10.80 -11.38
C GLU A 69 -7.30 -12.08 -11.11
N TYR A 70 -7.75 -13.19 -11.71
CA TYR A 70 -7.18 -14.51 -11.53
C TYR A 70 -5.69 -14.55 -11.84
N SER A 71 -5.27 -14.00 -12.98
CA SER A 71 -3.86 -13.98 -13.37
C SER A 71 -2.97 -13.25 -12.36
N PHE A 72 -3.46 -12.15 -11.78
CA PHE A 72 -2.75 -11.41 -10.73
C PHE A 72 -2.68 -12.20 -9.43
N LYS A 73 -3.78 -12.83 -9.02
CA LYS A 73 -3.84 -13.68 -7.81
C LYS A 73 -2.94 -14.91 -7.88
N GLN A 74 -2.72 -15.45 -9.08
CA GLN A 74 -1.75 -16.52 -9.27
C GLN A 74 -0.32 -16.00 -9.20
N ALA A 75 -0.06 -14.81 -9.75
CA ALA A 75 1.27 -14.21 -9.83
C ALA A 75 1.81 -13.69 -8.47
N VAL A 76 0.93 -13.26 -7.57
CA VAL A 76 1.30 -12.49 -6.37
C VAL A 76 0.90 -13.23 -5.09
N PRO A 77 1.77 -13.31 -4.08
CA PRO A 77 1.41 -13.95 -2.81
C PRO A 77 0.17 -13.34 -2.14
N PRO A 78 -0.73 -14.16 -1.53
CA PRO A 78 -1.96 -13.66 -0.90
C PRO A 78 -1.75 -12.57 0.16
N VAL A 79 -0.65 -12.67 0.93
CA VAL A 79 -0.28 -11.65 1.92
C VAL A 79 0.01 -10.31 1.27
N VAL A 80 0.73 -10.30 0.14
CA VAL A 80 1.06 -9.07 -0.61
C VAL A 80 -0.22 -8.46 -1.20
N ILE A 81 -1.12 -9.30 -1.72
CA ILE A 81 -2.43 -8.85 -2.20
C ILE A 81 -3.24 -8.19 -1.07
N SER A 82 -3.23 -8.77 0.13
CA SER A 82 -3.94 -8.22 1.29
C SER A 82 -3.38 -6.85 1.71
N LYS A 83 -2.05 -6.67 1.67
CA LYS A 83 -1.41 -5.36 1.91
C LYS A 83 -1.79 -4.35 0.82
N LEU A 84 -1.69 -4.70 -0.47
CA LEU A 84 -2.12 -3.84 -1.59
C LEU A 84 -3.60 -3.44 -1.48
N HIS A 85 -4.46 -4.39 -1.10
CA HIS A 85 -5.87 -4.14 -0.90
C HIS A 85 -6.12 -3.18 0.28
N SER A 86 -5.32 -3.27 1.35
CA SER A 86 -5.39 -2.33 2.48
C SER A 86 -5.06 -0.90 2.05
N LEU A 87 -4.00 -0.70 1.26
CA LEU A 87 -3.65 0.60 0.68
C LEU A 87 -4.79 1.14 -0.19
N ARG A 88 -5.40 0.30 -1.04
CA ARG A 88 -6.55 0.68 -1.88
C ARG A 88 -7.74 1.13 -1.05
N VAL A 89 -8.16 0.32 -0.07
CA VAL A 89 -9.36 0.59 0.74
C VAL A 89 -9.18 1.89 1.51
N GLN A 90 -8.06 2.05 2.24
CA GLN A 90 -7.86 3.24 3.05
C GLN A 90 -7.65 4.51 2.22
N GLY A 91 -6.97 4.40 1.07
CA GLY A 91 -6.84 5.53 0.16
C GLY A 91 -8.16 5.94 -0.50
N ASN A 92 -9.06 4.99 -0.81
CA ASN A 92 -10.40 5.32 -1.29
C ASN A 92 -11.21 6.07 -0.23
N LYS A 93 -11.21 5.58 1.02
CA LYS A 93 -11.89 6.26 2.14
C LYS A 93 -11.42 7.71 2.28
N ALA A 94 -10.10 7.90 2.28
CA ALA A 94 -9.50 9.23 2.35
C ALA A 94 -9.91 10.13 1.17
N ALA A 95 -9.92 9.61 -0.06
CA ALA A 95 -10.32 10.36 -1.25
C ALA A 95 -11.81 10.75 -1.25
N HIS A 96 -12.67 9.94 -0.62
CA HIS A 96 -14.10 10.23 -0.46
C HIS A 96 -14.41 11.13 0.76
N GLY A 97 -13.39 11.57 1.50
CA GLY A 97 -13.55 12.47 2.64
C GLY A 97 -14.08 11.78 3.90
N GLU A 98 -13.97 10.45 3.98
CA GLU A 98 -14.26 9.73 5.22
C GLU A 98 -13.22 10.09 6.29
N GLY A 99 -13.63 10.09 7.56
CA GLY A 99 -12.75 10.46 8.67
C GLY A 99 -11.61 9.47 8.83
N VAL A 100 -10.39 9.91 8.50
CA VAL A 100 -9.15 9.12 8.64
C VAL A 100 -8.20 9.78 9.65
N GLY A 101 -7.63 8.95 10.53
CA GLY A 101 -6.76 9.41 11.62
C GLY A 101 -5.26 9.15 11.37
N PRO A 102 -4.35 9.84 12.10
CA PRO A 102 -2.90 9.60 12.01
C PRO A 102 -2.46 8.17 12.34
N GLN A 103 -3.23 7.42 13.14
CA GLN A 103 -2.94 6.01 13.41
C GLN A 103 -3.14 5.14 12.17
N GLN A 104 -4.19 5.43 11.39
CA GLN A 104 -4.50 4.68 10.18
C GLN A 104 -3.52 5.00 9.06
N SER A 105 -3.14 6.27 8.88
CA SER A 105 -2.10 6.66 7.91
C SER A 105 -0.75 6.02 8.23
N ARG A 106 -0.34 5.98 9.52
CA ARG A 106 0.89 5.31 9.95
C ARG A 106 0.88 3.81 9.68
N TRP A 107 -0.22 3.13 9.99
CA TRP A 107 -0.36 1.70 9.69
C TRP A 107 -0.20 1.45 8.19
N ILE A 108 -0.91 2.19 7.34
CA ILE A 108 -0.83 1.98 5.88
C ILE A 108 0.53 2.38 5.32
N LEU A 109 1.22 3.34 5.93
CA LEU A 109 2.61 3.68 5.58
C LEU A 109 3.55 2.49 5.86
N GLN A 110 3.36 1.80 6.98
CA GLN A 110 4.11 0.59 7.30
C GLN A 110 3.78 -0.56 6.33
N GLU A 111 2.51 -0.75 5.96
CA GLU A 111 2.12 -1.72 4.94
C GLU A 111 2.78 -1.43 3.58
N ALA A 112 2.86 -0.15 3.20
CA ALA A 112 3.56 0.27 1.98
C ALA A 112 5.08 0.04 2.06
N TYR A 113 5.66 0.20 3.24
CA TYR A 113 7.07 -0.11 3.48
C TYR A 113 7.37 -1.60 3.33
N ASP A 114 6.52 -2.47 3.90
CA ASP A 114 6.61 -3.92 3.71
C ASP A 114 6.53 -4.30 2.22
N LEU A 115 5.60 -3.70 1.48
CA LEU A 115 5.47 -3.87 0.03
C LEU A 115 6.72 -3.40 -0.72
N ALA A 116 7.32 -2.28 -0.33
CA ALA A 116 8.56 -1.78 -0.90
C ALA A 116 9.72 -2.77 -0.70
N LYS A 117 9.85 -3.37 0.50
CA LYS A 117 10.85 -4.43 0.76
C LYS A 117 10.59 -5.66 -0.11
N TRP A 118 9.33 -6.10 -0.20
CA TRP A 118 8.97 -7.24 -1.05
C TRP A 118 9.31 -7.00 -2.52
N LEU A 119 9.07 -5.79 -3.01
CA LEU A 119 9.36 -5.40 -4.39
C LEU A 119 10.85 -5.56 -4.71
N VAL A 120 11.74 -4.99 -3.88
CA VAL A 120 13.20 -5.03 -4.15
C VAL A 120 13.79 -6.42 -3.93
N LEU A 121 13.27 -7.22 -2.99
CA LEU A 121 13.70 -8.61 -2.85
C LEU A 121 13.30 -9.44 -4.08
N THR A 122 12.09 -9.20 -4.60
CA THR A 122 11.52 -10.00 -5.71
C THR A 122 12.12 -9.63 -7.06
N TYR A 123 12.25 -8.33 -7.35
CA TYR A 123 12.61 -7.85 -8.69
C TYR A 123 14.06 -7.34 -8.80
N ASP A 124 14.68 -6.93 -7.69
CA ASP A 124 16.06 -6.45 -7.68
C ASP A 124 17.05 -7.44 -7.06
N HIS A 125 16.55 -8.56 -6.54
CA HIS A 125 17.35 -9.55 -5.81
C HIS A 125 18.17 -8.92 -4.67
N ALA A 126 17.60 -7.90 -4.02
CA ALA A 126 18.22 -7.24 -2.88
C ALA A 126 18.36 -8.22 -1.70
N ASP A 127 19.45 -8.09 -0.94
CA ASP A 127 19.61 -8.82 0.30
C ASP A 127 18.79 -8.16 1.42
N VAL A 128 17.95 -8.95 2.09
CA VAL A 128 17.14 -8.50 3.23
C VAL A 128 17.98 -7.84 4.33
N ALA A 129 19.23 -8.29 4.52
CA ALA A 129 20.14 -7.75 5.52
C ALA A 129 20.60 -6.31 5.22
N THR A 130 20.48 -5.86 3.97
CA THR A 130 20.85 -4.50 3.55
C THR A 130 19.71 -3.50 3.67
N LEU A 131 18.50 -3.98 3.92
CA LEU A 131 17.33 -3.12 4.07
C LEU A 131 17.24 -2.58 5.49
N PRO A 132 17.03 -1.27 5.69
CA PRO A 132 16.88 -0.70 7.02
C PRO A 132 15.64 -1.29 7.73
N PRO A 133 15.47 -1.08 9.04
CA PRO A 133 14.18 -1.24 9.70
C PRO A 133 13.25 -0.07 9.38
N PHE A 134 11.94 -0.27 9.55
CA PHE A 134 10.97 0.82 9.46
C PHE A 134 11.19 1.83 10.60
N HIS A 135 11.25 3.11 10.26
CA HIS A 135 11.35 4.22 11.20
C HIS A 135 10.02 4.95 11.24
N GLU A 136 9.36 4.93 12.40
CA GLU A 136 8.09 5.63 12.55
C GLU A 136 8.30 7.15 12.45
N PRO A 137 7.56 7.87 11.56
CA PRO A 137 7.70 9.33 11.48
C PRO A 137 7.24 9.98 12.78
N GLU A 138 8.04 10.92 13.29
CA GLU A 138 7.72 11.62 14.54
C GLU A 138 6.55 12.60 14.37
N PRO A 139 5.64 12.69 15.35
CA PRO A 139 4.64 13.75 15.36
C PRO A 139 5.29 15.12 15.57
N PRO A 140 4.61 16.22 15.20
CA PRO A 140 5.10 17.57 15.48
C PRO A 140 5.40 17.75 16.97
N SER A 141 6.54 18.37 17.27
CA SER A 141 7.06 18.53 18.65
C SER A 141 6.42 19.70 19.40
N THR A 142 5.92 20.71 18.68
CA THR A 142 5.22 21.86 19.29
C THR A 142 3.82 21.46 19.77
N ARG A 143 3.48 21.89 20.98
CA ARG A 143 2.14 21.76 21.56
C ARG A 143 1.30 23.02 21.36
N ASP A 144 1.87 24.11 20.84
CA ASP A 144 1.14 25.34 20.54
C ASP A 144 0.26 25.13 19.30
N PRO A 145 -1.08 25.24 19.39
CA PRO A 145 -1.97 25.07 18.26
C PRO A 145 -1.72 26.05 17.10
N ALA A 146 -1.26 27.27 17.38
CA ALA A 146 -1.00 28.28 16.36
C ALA A 146 0.28 27.97 15.58
N GLU A 147 1.35 27.56 16.28
CA GLU A 147 2.59 27.11 15.65
C GLU A 147 2.37 25.84 14.84
N LEU A 148 1.65 24.86 15.39
CA LEU A 148 1.30 23.63 14.71
C LEU A 148 0.57 23.88 13.38
N ARG A 149 -0.38 24.83 13.36
CA ARG A 149 -1.08 25.22 12.12
C ARG A 149 -0.14 25.85 11.09
N ARG A 150 0.80 26.68 11.55
CA ARG A 150 1.80 27.33 10.66
C ARG A 150 2.77 26.31 10.07
N GLU A 151 3.29 25.40 10.90
CA GLU A 151 4.18 24.31 10.46
C GLU A 151 3.47 23.41 9.45
N LYS A 152 2.25 22.94 9.77
CA LYS A 152 1.45 22.14 8.85
C LYS A 152 1.24 22.86 7.52
N LYS A 153 0.81 24.13 7.55
CA LYS A 153 0.59 24.90 6.32
C LYS A 153 1.87 25.03 5.49
N ALA A 154 3.00 25.32 6.12
CA ALA A 154 4.29 25.44 5.43
C ALA A 154 4.74 24.11 4.79
N ILE A 155 4.53 22.98 5.48
CA ILE A 155 4.80 21.64 4.96
C ILE A 155 3.91 21.38 3.73
N LEU A 156 2.60 21.58 3.84
CA LEU A 156 1.65 21.35 2.74
C LEU A 156 1.98 22.21 1.51
N GLU A 157 2.28 23.49 1.69
CA GLU A 157 2.65 24.38 0.57
C GLU A 157 3.95 23.96 -0.11
N ARG A 158 4.93 23.48 0.66
CA ARG A 158 6.19 22.96 0.11
C ARG A 158 5.94 21.68 -0.69
N LEU A 159 5.16 20.74 -0.14
CA LEU A 159 4.91 19.46 -0.78
C LEU A 159 4.09 19.63 -2.07
N ALA A 160 3.04 20.45 -2.04
CA ALA A 160 2.22 20.75 -3.23
C ALA A 160 3.06 21.25 -4.42
N LYS A 161 4.09 22.08 -4.17
CA LYS A 161 5.01 22.55 -5.23
C LYS A 161 5.88 21.44 -5.81
N GLN A 162 6.28 20.47 -5.00
CA GLN A 162 7.13 19.36 -5.43
C GLN A 162 6.33 18.28 -6.17
N GLU A 163 5.07 18.07 -5.80
CA GLU A 163 4.21 17.04 -6.40
C GLU A 163 3.94 17.25 -7.88
N ALA A 164 3.71 18.48 -8.32
CA ALA A 164 3.35 18.76 -9.71
C ALA A 164 4.39 18.22 -10.71
N GLN A 165 5.67 18.25 -10.35
CA GLN A 165 6.74 17.69 -11.18
C GLN A 165 6.72 16.15 -11.16
N THR A 166 6.53 15.54 -9.99
CA THR A 166 6.43 14.08 -9.86
C THR A 166 5.22 13.52 -10.62
N ASP A 167 4.06 14.16 -10.50
CA ASP A 167 2.84 13.73 -11.19
C ASP A 167 2.97 13.83 -12.72
N LYS A 168 3.71 14.83 -13.21
CA LYS A 168 4.01 14.94 -14.65
C LYS A 168 4.85 13.76 -15.13
N LEU A 169 5.93 13.46 -14.41
CA LEU A 169 6.83 12.34 -14.76
C LEU A 169 6.12 10.98 -14.68
N LEU A 170 5.23 10.80 -13.71
CA LEU A 170 4.42 9.58 -13.59
C LEU A 170 3.48 9.42 -14.79
N LYS A 171 2.81 10.48 -15.22
CA LYS A 171 1.95 10.45 -16.41
C LYS A 171 2.72 10.11 -17.67
N GLU A 172 3.92 10.66 -17.83
CA GLU A 172 4.81 10.35 -18.95
C GLU A 172 5.25 8.87 -18.92
N LEU A 173 5.63 8.35 -17.75
CA LEU A 173 6.00 6.95 -17.56
C LEU A 173 4.85 6.00 -17.89
N ASP A 174 3.64 6.29 -17.41
CA ASP A 174 2.45 5.47 -17.67
C ASP A 174 2.05 5.49 -19.15
N ALA A 175 2.20 6.64 -19.82
CA ALA A 175 1.97 6.75 -21.26
C ALA A 175 2.96 5.90 -22.06
N GLU A 176 4.23 5.86 -21.65
CA GLU A 176 5.24 5.05 -22.30
C GLU A 176 5.02 3.55 -22.08
N ARG A 177 4.67 3.15 -20.85
CA ARG A 177 4.29 1.75 -20.53
C ARG A 177 3.12 1.26 -21.38
N LYS A 178 2.11 2.10 -21.63
CA LYS A 178 0.94 1.75 -22.46
C LYS A 178 1.28 1.57 -23.94
N LYS A 179 2.33 2.23 -24.44
CA LYS A 179 2.78 2.08 -25.84
C LYS A 179 3.61 0.82 -26.06
N ALA A 180 4.30 0.34 -25.03
CA ALA A 180 5.09 -0.87 -25.10
C ALA A 180 4.18 -2.10 -25.24
N LYS A 181 4.03 -2.62 -26.48
CA LYS A 181 3.46 -3.95 -26.70
C LYS A 181 4.49 -4.99 -26.29
N LYS A 182 4.15 -5.79 -25.29
CA LYS A 182 4.95 -6.94 -24.87
C LYS A 182 4.12 -8.22 -25.06
N ALA A 183 4.76 -9.28 -25.51
CA ALA A 183 4.12 -10.60 -25.61
C ALA A 183 3.78 -11.10 -24.20
N GLU A 184 2.71 -11.90 -24.09
CA GLU A 184 2.37 -12.58 -22.83
C GLU A 184 3.53 -13.47 -22.37
N ALA A 185 3.75 -13.51 -21.06
CA ALA A 185 4.80 -14.33 -20.48
C ALA A 185 4.48 -15.81 -20.65
N THR A 186 5.49 -16.62 -20.85
CA THR A 186 5.33 -18.07 -20.85
C THR A 186 4.94 -18.58 -19.46
N ALA A 187 4.33 -19.77 -19.41
CA ALA A 187 3.95 -20.39 -18.13
C ALA A 187 5.16 -20.62 -17.21
N GLU A 188 6.32 -20.94 -17.77
CA GLU A 188 7.56 -21.17 -17.02
C GLU A 188 8.11 -19.88 -16.39
N GLU A 189 8.13 -18.79 -17.15
CA GLU A 189 8.53 -17.46 -16.65
C GLU A 189 7.60 -16.99 -15.52
N LEU A 190 6.30 -17.23 -15.68
CA LEU A 190 5.31 -16.89 -14.66
C LEU A 190 5.50 -17.73 -13.39
N GLN A 191 5.74 -19.04 -13.50
CA GLN A 191 6.00 -19.89 -12.33
C GLN A 191 7.28 -19.49 -11.60
N ALA A 192 8.36 -19.18 -12.33
CA ALA A 192 9.60 -18.71 -11.71
C ALA A 192 9.38 -17.40 -10.94
N ALA A 193 8.63 -16.46 -11.52
CA ALA A 193 8.23 -15.23 -10.87
C ALA A 193 7.40 -15.45 -9.60
N ILE A 194 6.41 -16.33 -9.64
CA ILE A 194 5.57 -16.69 -8.49
C ILE A 194 6.43 -17.24 -7.36
N ALA A 195 7.33 -18.18 -7.67
CA ALA A 195 8.22 -18.78 -6.69
C ALA A 195 9.14 -17.73 -6.04
N ALA A 196 9.68 -16.80 -6.84
CA ALA A 196 10.50 -15.69 -6.33
C ALA A 196 9.69 -14.78 -5.40
N GLY A 197 8.49 -14.37 -5.81
CA GLY A 197 7.60 -13.53 -5.01
C GLY A 197 7.22 -14.19 -3.67
N GLN A 198 6.91 -15.49 -3.70
CA GLN A 198 6.59 -16.24 -2.48
C GLN A 198 7.80 -16.39 -1.56
N LYS A 199 9.00 -16.63 -2.12
CA LYS A 199 10.24 -16.69 -1.35
C LYS A 199 10.52 -15.36 -0.65
N SER A 200 10.34 -14.23 -1.34
CA SER A 200 10.49 -12.89 -0.76
C SER A 200 9.50 -12.66 0.39
N ALA A 201 8.22 -13.00 0.19
CA ALA A 201 7.20 -12.86 1.23
C ALA A 201 7.51 -13.70 2.48
N ASN A 202 7.97 -14.95 2.29
CA ASN A 202 8.36 -15.84 3.38
C ASN A 202 9.60 -15.30 4.13
N THR A 203 10.57 -14.75 3.40
CA THR A 203 11.80 -14.17 3.97
C THR A 203 11.48 -12.97 4.87
N LEU A 204 10.50 -12.16 4.46
CA LEU A 204 10.10 -10.96 5.20
C LEU A 204 9.19 -11.26 6.40
N GLN A 205 8.70 -12.50 6.54
CA GLN A 205 7.87 -12.94 7.67
C GLN A 205 6.71 -11.98 7.96
N PHE A 206 5.96 -11.63 6.91
CA PHE A 206 4.83 -10.71 7.06
C PHE A 206 3.78 -11.25 8.03
N ASP A 207 3.30 -10.36 8.92
CA ASP A 207 2.18 -10.64 9.81
C ASP A 207 0.85 -10.52 9.06
N GLU A 208 0.58 -11.58 8.31
CA GLU A 208 -0.61 -11.72 7.46
C GLU A 208 -1.91 -11.69 8.28
N ALA A 209 -1.89 -12.27 9.48
CA ALA A 209 -3.03 -12.31 10.38
C ALA A 209 -3.46 -10.90 10.80
N THR A 210 -2.51 -10.07 11.24
CA THR A 210 -2.79 -8.69 11.65
C THR A 210 -3.29 -7.84 10.48
N THR A 211 -2.66 -7.93 9.30
CA THR A 211 -3.12 -7.17 8.12
C THR A 211 -4.54 -7.59 7.73
N ARG A 212 -4.85 -8.90 7.71
CA ARG A 212 -6.19 -9.40 7.39
C ARG A 212 -7.22 -8.95 8.42
N GLN A 213 -6.91 -9.07 9.70
CA GLN A 213 -7.80 -8.64 10.79
C GLN A 213 -8.19 -7.16 10.64
N ARG A 214 -7.19 -6.27 10.54
CA ARG A 214 -7.44 -4.82 10.41
C ARG A 214 -8.23 -4.47 9.17
N LEU A 215 -8.01 -5.19 8.07
CA LEU A 215 -8.77 -5.01 6.84
C LEU A 215 -10.24 -5.42 7.02
N ILE A 216 -10.50 -6.59 7.60
CA ILE A 216 -11.86 -7.09 7.88
C ILE A 216 -12.59 -6.13 8.83
N ASP A 217 -11.96 -5.74 9.94
CA ASP A 217 -12.54 -4.80 10.91
C ASP A 217 -12.92 -3.48 10.21
N SER A 218 -12.03 -2.96 9.36
CA SER A 218 -12.30 -1.76 8.57
C SER A 218 -13.47 -1.93 7.58
N GLN A 219 -13.71 -3.13 7.06
CA GLN A 219 -14.84 -3.42 6.16
C GLN A 219 -16.16 -3.54 6.94
N LEU A 220 -16.13 -4.20 8.10
CA LEU A 220 -17.27 -4.34 9.00
C LEU A 220 -17.77 -2.97 9.47
N VAL A 221 -16.86 -2.10 9.95
CA VAL A 221 -17.21 -0.74 10.35
C VAL A 221 -17.82 0.05 9.20
N SER A 222 -17.28 -0.07 7.98
CA SER A 222 -17.86 0.59 6.80
C SER A 222 -19.25 0.08 6.43
N ALA A 223 -19.56 -1.17 6.75
CA ALA A 223 -20.90 -1.74 6.58
C ALA A 223 -21.85 -1.40 7.75
N GLY A 224 -21.39 -0.63 8.74
CA GLY A 224 -22.19 -0.16 9.87
C GLY A 224 -22.19 -1.06 11.10
N TRP A 225 -21.32 -2.08 11.14
CA TRP A 225 -21.21 -3.01 12.27
C TRP A 225 -20.35 -2.42 13.40
N ASP A 226 -20.75 -2.64 14.65
CA ASP A 226 -19.95 -2.31 15.83
C ASP A 226 -18.83 -3.34 16.04
N VAL A 227 -17.60 -2.94 15.77
CA VAL A 227 -16.41 -3.78 15.95
C VAL A 227 -15.66 -3.32 17.19
N GLY A 228 -15.51 -4.22 18.16
CA GLY A 228 -14.83 -3.93 19.41
C GLY A 228 -13.33 -3.71 19.23
N ALA A 229 -12.75 -2.91 20.13
CA ALA A 229 -11.33 -2.57 20.09
C ALA A 229 -10.45 -3.83 20.31
N ASN A 230 -9.40 -3.98 19.51
CA ASN A 230 -8.42 -5.06 19.64
C ASN A 230 -9.03 -6.48 19.70
N GLY A 231 -10.12 -6.72 18.96
CA GLY A 231 -10.75 -8.03 18.87
C GLY A 231 -11.68 -8.38 20.04
N THR A 232 -12.04 -7.41 20.89
CA THR A 232 -13.13 -7.62 21.85
C THR A 232 -14.44 -7.89 21.10
N GLN A 233 -15.20 -8.88 21.56
CA GLN A 233 -16.52 -9.19 21.01
C GLN A 233 -17.52 -8.08 21.35
N THR A 234 -18.41 -7.80 20.41
CA THR A 234 -19.60 -6.96 20.60
C THR A 234 -20.85 -7.82 20.42
N ASP A 235 -22.03 -7.24 20.63
CA ASP A 235 -23.31 -7.92 20.36
C ASP A 235 -23.48 -8.23 18.85
N GLU A 236 -22.75 -7.52 17.99
CA GLU A 236 -22.86 -7.61 16.53
C GLU A 236 -21.71 -8.40 15.88
N VAL A 237 -20.50 -8.37 16.46
CA VAL A 237 -19.29 -8.98 15.88
C VAL A 237 -18.52 -9.77 16.95
N GLY A 238 -18.31 -11.06 16.69
CA GLY A 238 -17.51 -11.94 17.54
C GLY A 238 -16.37 -12.61 16.79
N GLN A 239 -15.22 -12.79 17.45
CA GLN A 239 -14.09 -13.54 16.92
C GLN A 239 -14.15 -15.00 17.38
N GLU A 240 -13.92 -15.93 16.45
CA GLU A 240 -13.87 -17.39 16.69
C GLU A 240 -15.10 -17.94 17.44
N VAL A 241 -16.27 -17.36 17.18
CA VAL A 241 -17.53 -17.80 17.79
C VAL A 241 -17.85 -19.22 17.33
N LYS A 242 -17.93 -20.14 18.29
CA LYS A 242 -18.28 -21.53 18.01
C LYS A 242 -19.73 -21.59 17.54
N VAL A 243 -19.92 -21.82 16.24
CA VAL A 243 -21.24 -22.04 15.67
C VAL A 243 -21.73 -23.41 16.15
N VAL A 244 -22.71 -23.41 17.04
CA VAL A 244 -23.38 -24.64 17.46
C VAL A 244 -24.32 -25.02 16.33
N TYR A 245 -23.92 -25.98 15.50
CA TYR A 245 -24.79 -26.55 14.49
C TYR A 245 -25.88 -27.36 15.19
N VAL A 246 -27.09 -26.81 15.26
CA VAL A 246 -28.28 -27.56 15.64
C VAL A 246 -28.77 -28.22 14.36
N GLY A 247 -28.44 -29.49 14.18
CA GLY A 247 -28.96 -30.28 13.07
C GLY A 247 -30.43 -30.61 13.32
N ASP A 248 -31.27 -30.31 12.34
CA ASP A 248 -32.62 -30.88 12.20
C ASP A 248 -32.54 -32.24 11.49
#